data_AF-E2AJ03-F1
#
_entry.id   AF-E2AJ03-F1
#
_cell.length_a   1.000
_cell.length_b   1.000
_cell.length_c   1.000
_cell.angle_alpha   90.00
_cell.angle_beta   90.00
_cell.angle_gamma   90.00
#
_symmetry.space_group_name_H-M   'P 1'
#
loop_
_entity.id
_entity.type
_entity.pdbx_description
1 polymer ?
#
loop_
_entity_poly.entity_id
_entity_poly.type
_entity_poly.pdbx_seq_one_letter_code
_entity_poly.pdbx_strand_id
1 'polypeptide(L)'
;MIMAMYIIGHQLSSYARKSHQSASQLEKVRINKILIANRGEIACRIIKTAKKLGVKTVAVYSEADRNSMHVEQADEAYCIGPAQSNQSYLRQDKIISVVKQAKCQAVHPGYGFLSENTEFAELCQRENIIFIGPPASAIRDMGIKNTSKAIMMKAGVPIIEGYHEKDQTSETLLIEARKNTQIYLILFLMLMIMLIL
;
A
#
# COMPACT_ATOMS: atom_id res chain seq x y z
N MET A 1 -14.05 48.10 27.80
CA MET A 1 -13.99 47.60 26.41
C MET A 1 -12.56 47.39 25.91
N ILE A 2 -11.64 48.35 26.04
CA ILE A 2 -10.27 48.26 25.50
C ILE A 2 -9.42 47.14 26.15
N MET A 3 -9.54 46.91 27.46
CA MET A 3 -8.84 45.82 28.16
C MET A 3 -9.25 44.41 27.69
N ALA A 4 -10.52 44.22 27.29
CA ALA A 4 -11.01 42.91 26.85
C ALA A 4 -10.42 42.49 25.48
N MET A 5 -10.21 43.46 24.58
CA MET A 5 -9.55 43.22 23.28
C MET A 5 -8.07 42.84 23.43
N TYR A 6 -7.37 43.43 24.40
CA TYR A 6 -5.95 43.13 24.63
C TYR A 6 -5.72 41.71 25.17
N ILE A 7 -6.60 41.24 26.07
CA ILE A 7 -6.56 39.88 26.63
C ILE A 7 -6.84 38.83 25.56
N ILE A 8 -7.83 39.07 24.69
CA ILE A 8 -8.18 38.18 23.58
C ILE A 8 -7.03 38.10 22.56
N GLY A 9 -6.39 39.24 22.23
CA GLY A 9 -5.22 39.27 21.35
C GLY A 9 -4.01 38.50 21.89
N HIS A 10 -3.76 38.60 23.20
CA HIS A 10 -2.65 37.86 23.84
C HIS A 10 -2.95 36.36 23.99
N GLN A 11 -4.21 36.00 24.28
CA GLN A 11 -4.66 34.61 24.31
C GLN A 11 -4.59 33.98 22.91
N LEU A 12 -5.06 34.64 21.85
CA LEU A 12 -4.94 34.19 20.47
C LEU A 12 -3.47 34.06 20.02
N SER A 13 -2.60 35.01 20.40
CA SER A 13 -1.16 34.95 20.11
C SER A 13 -0.44 33.79 20.83
N SER A 14 -0.89 33.44 22.04
CA SER A 14 -0.38 32.28 22.78
C SER A 14 -0.93 30.94 22.27
N TYR A 15 -2.18 30.92 21.80
CA TYR A 15 -2.81 29.76 21.16
C TYR A 15 -2.12 29.43 19.82
N ALA A 16 -1.87 30.46 18.99
CA ALA A 16 -1.14 30.32 17.74
C ALA A 16 0.33 29.89 17.94
N ARG A 17 0.98 30.34 19.02
CA ARG A 17 2.33 29.89 19.39
C ARG A 17 2.35 28.43 19.88
N LYS A 18 1.35 28.01 20.64
CA LYS A 18 1.20 26.60 21.07
C LYS A 18 0.89 25.67 19.89
N SER A 19 0.06 26.08 18.94
CA SER A 19 -0.23 25.30 17.72
C SER A 19 0.99 25.19 16.80
N HIS A 20 1.80 26.25 16.68
CA HIS A 20 3.06 26.19 15.94
C HIS A 20 4.13 25.32 16.63
N GLN A 21 4.20 25.32 17.97
CA GLN A 21 5.09 24.42 18.70
C GLN A 21 4.67 22.94 18.60
N SER A 22 3.37 22.65 18.67
CA SER A 22 2.82 21.30 18.47
C SER A 22 3.03 20.80 17.03
N ALA A 23 2.92 21.66 16.02
CA ALA A 23 3.20 21.32 14.61
C ALA A 23 4.70 21.10 14.34
N SER A 24 5.59 21.75 15.11
CA SER A 24 7.05 21.56 15.02
C SER A 24 7.55 20.27 15.67
N GLN A 25 6.72 19.61 16.48
CA GLN A 25 7.03 18.36 17.19
C GLN A 25 6.70 17.09 16.42
N LEU A 26 5.98 17.20 15.29
CA LEU A 26 6.07 16.19 14.24
C LEU A 26 7.42 16.40 13.57
N GLU A 27 8.48 15.88 14.21
CA GLU A 27 9.77 15.71 13.56
C GLU A 27 9.50 15.16 12.17
N LYS A 28 9.88 15.94 11.16
CA LYS A 28 9.81 15.56 9.76
C LYS A 28 10.65 14.29 9.63
N VAL A 29 10.02 13.11 9.74
CA VAL A 29 10.71 11.82 9.78
C VAL A 29 11.53 11.74 8.51
N ARG A 30 12.83 12.00 8.65
CA ARG A 30 13.71 12.17 7.51
C ARG A 30 14.03 10.77 7.03
N ILE A 31 13.37 10.36 5.94
CA ILE A 31 13.68 9.11 5.25
C ILE A 31 15.08 9.25 4.67
N ASN A 32 16.06 8.64 5.34
CA ASN A 32 17.46 8.63 4.91
C ASN A 32 17.89 7.25 4.41
N LYS A 33 17.19 6.18 4.84
CA LYS A 33 17.41 4.83 4.40
C LYS A 33 16.09 4.08 4.25
N ILE A 34 15.92 3.42 3.10
CA ILE A 34 14.73 2.62 2.79
C ILE A 34 15.12 1.18 2.47
N LEU A 35 14.23 0.25 2.83
CA LEU A 35 14.26 -1.11 2.34
C LEU A 35 13.29 -1.26 1.16
N ILE A 36 13.73 -1.90 0.09
CA ILE A 36 12.87 -2.28 -1.02
C ILE A 36 12.42 -3.73 -0.83
N ALA A 37 11.15 -3.95 -0.50
CA ALA A 37 10.56 -5.26 -0.30
C ALA A 37 10.09 -5.89 -1.63
N ASN A 38 10.98 -5.92 -2.62
CA ASN A 38 10.70 -6.43 -3.96
C ASN A 38 12.01 -6.88 -4.66
N ARG A 39 11.91 -7.41 -5.88
CA ARG A 39 13.02 -7.91 -6.70
C ARG A 39 12.96 -7.39 -8.12
N GLY A 40 13.99 -7.68 -8.93
CA GLY A 40 13.94 -7.45 -10.37
C GLY A 40 13.97 -5.98 -10.75
N GLU A 41 13.30 -5.62 -11.85
CA GLU A 41 13.41 -4.30 -12.46
C GLU A 41 12.78 -3.20 -11.61
N ILE A 42 11.72 -3.50 -10.86
CA ILE A 42 11.05 -2.54 -9.98
C ILE A 42 11.94 -2.17 -8.81
N ALA A 43 12.69 -3.13 -8.27
CA ALA A 43 13.66 -2.85 -7.23
C ALA A 43 14.79 -1.96 -7.77
N CYS A 44 15.34 -2.26 -8.96
CA CYS A 44 16.30 -1.40 -9.64
C CYS A 44 15.75 0.03 -9.88
N ARG A 45 14.48 0.16 -10.30
CA ARG A 45 13.82 1.46 -10.54
C ARG A 45 13.75 2.30 -9.26
N ILE A 46 13.33 1.69 -8.16
CA ILE A 46 13.23 2.35 -6.85
C ILE A 46 14.62 2.77 -6.37
N ILE A 47 15.61 1.88 -6.45
CA ILE A 47 16.99 2.16 -6.06
C ILE A 47 17.54 3.36 -6.83
N LYS A 48 17.37 3.41 -8.16
CA LYS A 48 17.80 4.53 -8.99
C LYS A 48 17.19 5.86 -8.55
N THR A 49 15.91 5.86 -8.16
CA THR A 49 15.21 7.06 -7.70
C THR A 49 15.69 7.47 -6.30
N ALA A 50 15.80 6.53 -5.37
CA ALA A 50 16.30 6.78 -4.02
C ALA A 50 17.73 7.35 -4.03
N LYS A 51 18.62 6.79 -4.87
CA LYS A 51 20.00 7.30 -5.05
C LYS A 51 20.02 8.74 -5.56
N LYS A 52 19.17 9.10 -6.53
CA LYS A 52 19.04 10.49 -7.01
C LYS A 52 18.60 11.46 -5.92
N LEU A 53 17.83 10.97 -4.94
CA LEU A 53 17.36 11.74 -3.79
C LEU A 53 18.34 11.72 -2.60
N GLY A 54 19.49 11.05 -2.73
CA GLY A 54 20.47 10.91 -1.63
C GLY A 54 20.01 9.99 -0.51
N VAL A 55 19.04 9.10 -0.76
CA VAL A 55 18.50 8.13 0.19
C VAL A 55 19.22 6.79 0.03
N LYS A 56 19.69 6.21 1.13
CA LYS A 56 20.34 4.90 1.17
C LYS A 56 19.34 3.77 0.93
N THR A 57 19.79 2.73 0.27
CA THR A 57 18.94 1.65 -0.25
C THR A 57 19.36 0.29 0.27
N VAL A 58 18.38 -0.46 0.76
CA VAL A 58 18.57 -1.83 1.22
C VAL A 58 17.72 -2.76 0.37
N ALA A 59 18.35 -3.69 -0.34
CA ALA A 59 17.65 -4.73 -1.08
C ALA A 59 17.44 -5.97 -0.21
N VAL A 60 16.36 -6.70 -0.48
CA VAL A 60 16.20 -8.08 -0.02
C VAL A 60 16.27 -9.03 -1.21
N TYR A 61 16.71 -10.25 -0.98
CA TYR A 61 16.79 -11.26 -2.03
C TYR A 61 16.54 -12.67 -1.52
N SER A 62 15.93 -13.51 -2.37
CA SER A 62 15.91 -14.96 -2.16
C SER A 62 17.25 -15.58 -2.56
N GLU A 63 17.57 -16.78 -2.09
CA GLU A 63 18.81 -17.48 -2.47
C GLU A 63 19.03 -17.57 -3.99
N ALA A 64 17.95 -17.75 -4.77
CA ALA A 64 18.00 -17.77 -6.23
C ALA A 64 18.34 -16.41 -6.85
N ASP A 65 18.05 -15.32 -6.15
CA ASP A 65 18.26 -13.95 -6.62
C ASP A 65 19.60 -13.35 -6.17
N ARG A 66 20.49 -14.13 -5.54
CA ARG A 66 21.76 -13.65 -4.96
C ARG A 66 22.60 -12.79 -5.91
N ASN A 67 22.63 -13.15 -7.19
CA ASN A 67 23.42 -12.47 -8.22
C ASN A 67 22.55 -11.55 -9.10
N SER A 68 21.36 -11.18 -8.64
CA SER A 68 20.46 -10.32 -9.41
C SER A 68 20.92 -8.87 -9.39
N MET A 69 20.62 -8.16 -10.47
CA MET A 69 21.03 -6.77 -10.66
C MET A 69 20.56 -5.83 -9.54
N HIS A 70 19.39 -6.03 -8.94
CA HIS A 70 18.91 -5.16 -7.84
C HIS A 70 19.71 -5.35 -6.55
N VAL A 71 20.30 -6.52 -6.34
CA VAL A 71 21.19 -6.83 -5.22
C VAL A 71 22.49 -6.06 -5.36
N GLU A 72 23.10 -6.12 -6.56
CA GLU A 72 24.33 -5.39 -6.88
C GLU A 72 24.14 -3.87 -6.84
N GLN A 73 22.96 -3.38 -7.21
CA GLN A 73 22.69 -1.94 -7.26
C GLN A 73 22.42 -1.30 -5.89
N ALA A 74 22.01 -2.05 -4.86
CA ALA A 74 21.67 -1.48 -3.56
C ALA A 74 22.93 -1.11 -2.74
N ASP A 75 22.78 -0.26 -1.71
CA ASP A 75 23.89 0.02 -0.79
C ASP A 75 24.16 -1.17 0.16
N GLU A 76 23.10 -1.87 0.56
CA GLU A 76 23.15 -3.08 1.39
C GLU A 76 22.16 -4.11 0.85
N ALA A 77 22.43 -5.40 1.04
CA ALA A 77 21.52 -6.46 0.63
C ALA A 77 21.47 -7.62 1.63
N TYR A 78 20.28 -8.16 1.86
CA TYR A 78 20.06 -9.22 2.85
C TYR A 78 19.28 -10.41 2.26
N CYS A 79 19.78 -11.62 2.51
CA CYS A 79 19.10 -12.85 2.13
C CYS A 79 17.88 -13.07 3.04
N ILE A 80 16.71 -13.27 2.45
CA ILE A 80 15.45 -13.52 3.16
C ILE A 80 14.95 -14.97 2.99
N GLY A 81 15.79 -15.87 2.49
CA GLY A 81 15.53 -17.32 2.48
C GLY A 81 15.41 -17.93 1.09
N PRO A 82 14.76 -19.11 0.98
CA PRO A 82 14.78 -19.93 -0.23
C PRO A 82 14.10 -19.26 -1.44
N ALA A 83 14.32 -19.85 -2.62
CA ALA A 83 13.79 -19.37 -3.90
C ALA A 83 12.27 -19.17 -3.93
N GLN A 84 11.51 -19.99 -3.20
CA GLN A 84 10.05 -19.91 -3.19
C GLN A 84 9.58 -18.60 -2.54
N SER A 85 8.73 -17.84 -3.24
CA SER A 85 8.30 -16.51 -2.78
C SER A 85 7.48 -16.55 -1.49
N ASN A 86 6.68 -17.61 -1.26
CA ASN A 86 5.96 -17.84 -0.01
C ASN A 86 6.87 -18.05 1.20
N GLN A 87 8.14 -18.40 0.98
CA GLN A 87 9.17 -18.59 2.00
C GLN A 87 10.18 -17.43 2.04
N SER A 88 10.12 -16.49 1.10
CA SER A 88 11.00 -15.32 1.00
C SER A 88 10.21 -14.02 0.91
N TYR A 89 9.91 -13.51 -0.29
CA TYR A 89 9.34 -12.17 -0.51
C TYR A 89 7.95 -11.94 0.12
N LEU A 90 7.18 -12.99 0.38
CA LEU A 90 5.88 -12.91 1.06
C LEU A 90 5.99 -13.07 2.59
N ARG A 91 7.20 -13.27 3.13
CA ARG A 91 7.44 -13.43 4.57
C ARG A 91 7.63 -12.09 5.26
N GLN A 92 6.51 -11.51 5.68
CA GLN A 92 6.45 -10.22 6.38
C GLN A 92 7.41 -10.15 7.57
N ASP A 93 7.49 -11.22 8.36
CA ASP A 93 8.38 -11.35 9.52
C ASP A 93 9.86 -11.17 9.15
N LYS A 94 10.29 -11.76 8.04
CA LYS A 94 11.66 -11.64 7.54
C LYS A 94 11.95 -10.23 7.05
N ILE A 95 11.01 -9.62 6.31
CA ILE A 95 11.16 -8.25 5.84
C ILE A 95 11.30 -7.29 7.01
N ILE A 96 10.41 -7.35 8.00
CA ILE A 96 10.46 -6.49 9.19
C ILE A 96 11.76 -6.71 9.99
N SER A 97 12.22 -7.97 10.12
CA SER A 97 13.51 -8.27 10.75
C SER A 97 14.66 -7.54 10.06
N VAL A 98 14.73 -7.59 8.73
CA VAL A 98 15.77 -6.88 7.96
C VAL A 98 15.64 -5.36 8.09
N VAL A 99 14.42 -4.80 8.05
CA VAL A 99 14.19 -3.36 8.24
C VAL A 99 14.78 -2.89 9.56
N LYS A 100 14.54 -3.63 10.64
CA LYS A 100 15.06 -3.33 11.98
C LYS A 100 16.59 -3.50 12.03
N GLN A 101 17.12 -4.59 11.48
CA GLN A 101 18.56 -4.87 11.45
C GLN A 101 19.33 -3.78 10.67
N ALA A 102 18.83 -3.38 9.51
CA ALA A 102 19.46 -2.38 8.64
C ALA A 102 19.14 -0.94 9.06
N LYS A 103 18.29 -0.76 10.08
CA LYS A 103 17.84 0.54 10.63
C LYS A 103 17.19 1.43 9.57
N CYS A 104 16.37 0.85 8.69
CA CYS A 104 15.61 1.59 7.69
C CYS A 104 14.42 2.30 8.34
N GLN A 105 14.11 3.53 7.89
CA GLN A 105 12.91 4.25 8.38
C GLN A 105 11.66 3.91 7.58
N ALA A 106 11.82 3.42 6.34
CA ALA A 106 10.70 3.14 5.46
C ALA A 106 10.91 1.86 4.65
N VAL A 107 9.79 1.28 4.21
CA VAL A 107 9.73 0.16 3.26
C VAL A 107 8.99 0.61 2.01
N HIS A 108 9.61 0.40 0.86
CA HIS A 108 8.94 0.51 -0.43
C HIS A 108 8.58 -0.89 -0.95
N PRO A 109 7.29 -1.22 -1.12
CA PRO A 109 6.90 -2.57 -1.50
C PRO A 109 6.93 -2.83 -3.02
N GLY A 110 7.19 -1.82 -3.86
CA GLY A 110 7.03 -1.94 -5.32
C GLY A 110 5.58 -2.27 -5.70
N TYR A 111 5.42 -3.24 -6.60
CA TYR A 111 4.12 -3.81 -6.99
C TYR A 111 4.14 -5.35 -6.81
N GLY A 112 2.97 -5.98 -6.73
CA GLY A 112 2.89 -7.39 -6.36
C GLY A 112 3.40 -7.67 -4.94
N PHE A 113 3.63 -8.94 -4.60
CA PHE A 113 4.05 -9.39 -3.26
C PHE A 113 3.22 -8.77 -2.13
N LEU A 114 3.84 -7.92 -1.31
CA LEU A 114 3.24 -7.30 -0.12
C LEU A 114 2.71 -5.89 -0.36
N SER A 115 2.75 -5.37 -1.61
CA SER A 115 2.33 -4.00 -1.94
C SER A 115 0.86 -3.70 -1.68
N GLU A 116 0.00 -4.71 -1.79
CA GLU A 116 -1.44 -4.61 -1.52
C GLU A 116 -1.85 -5.47 -0.31
N ASN A 117 -0.88 -5.88 0.51
CA ASN A 117 -1.16 -6.67 1.70
C ASN A 117 -1.48 -5.75 2.88
N THR A 118 -2.73 -5.81 3.34
CA THR A 118 -3.22 -4.95 4.42
C THR A 118 -2.47 -5.22 5.73
N GLU A 119 -2.26 -6.50 6.07
CA GLU A 119 -1.63 -6.93 7.31
C GLU A 119 -0.18 -6.42 7.41
N PHE A 120 0.52 -6.38 6.28
CA PHE A 120 1.89 -5.89 6.19
C PHE A 120 1.97 -4.38 6.39
N ALA A 121 1.06 -3.61 5.79
CA ALA A 121 0.99 -2.16 6.01
C ALA A 121 0.68 -1.83 7.49
N GLU A 122 -0.24 -2.58 8.12
CA GLU A 122 -0.52 -2.46 9.56
C GLU A 122 0.67 -2.85 10.43
N LEU A 123 1.38 -3.91 10.05
CA LEU A 123 2.60 -4.34 10.73
C LEU A 123 3.68 -3.27 10.66
N CYS A 124 3.90 -2.65 9.49
CA CYS A 124 4.82 -1.50 9.36
C CYS A 124 4.41 -0.35 10.31
N GLN A 125 3.13 0.01 10.35
CA GLN A 125 2.64 1.07 11.24
C GLN A 125 2.86 0.73 12.72
N ARG A 126 2.56 -0.50 13.15
CA ARG A 126 2.78 -0.96 14.53
C ARG A 126 4.24 -0.93 14.95
N GLU A 127 5.13 -1.16 13.99
CA GLU A 127 6.58 -1.18 14.20
C GLU A 127 7.24 0.19 13.97
N ASN A 128 6.44 1.26 13.79
CA ASN A 128 6.90 2.62 13.49
C ASN A 128 7.78 2.70 12.23
N ILE A 129 7.50 1.87 11.23
CA ILE A 129 8.14 1.85 9.93
C ILE A 129 7.20 2.53 8.92
N ILE A 130 7.72 3.49 8.15
CA ILE A 130 6.94 4.15 7.10
C ILE A 130 6.69 3.16 5.96
N PHE A 131 5.43 2.80 5.72
CA PHE A 131 5.03 2.09 4.52
C PHE A 131 4.86 3.09 3.36
N ILE A 132 5.69 2.99 2.32
CA ILE A 132 5.61 3.86 1.14
C ILE A 132 4.48 3.35 0.23
N GLY A 133 3.26 3.75 0.56
CA GLY A 133 2.02 3.38 -0.12
C GLY A 133 0.80 4.00 0.55
N PRO A 134 -0.42 3.62 0.12
CA PRO A 134 -1.64 4.06 0.79
C PRO A 134 -1.74 3.51 2.22
N PRO A 135 -2.55 4.13 3.10
CA PRO A 135 -2.80 3.60 4.43
C PRO A 135 -3.48 2.24 4.37
N ALA A 136 -3.28 1.40 5.38
CA ALA A 136 -3.83 0.05 5.44
C ALA A 136 -5.36 0.00 5.26
N SER A 137 -6.09 0.98 5.79
CA SER A 137 -7.54 1.11 5.59
C SER A 137 -7.90 1.22 4.11
N ALA A 138 -7.20 2.06 3.35
CA ALA A 138 -7.44 2.21 1.92
C ALA A 138 -7.10 0.93 1.14
N ILE A 139 -6.03 0.22 1.52
CA ILE A 139 -5.69 -1.08 0.93
C ILE A 139 -6.84 -2.08 1.15
N ARG A 140 -7.34 -2.17 2.39
CA ARG A 140 -8.43 -3.06 2.77
C ARG A 140 -9.72 -2.75 2.01
N ASP A 141 -10.11 -1.48 2.01
CA ASP A 141 -11.35 -1.01 1.42
C ASP A 141 -11.37 -1.23 -0.11
N MET A 142 -10.22 -1.01 -0.75
CA MET A 142 -10.07 -1.18 -2.19
C MET A 142 -9.86 -2.64 -2.61
N GLY A 143 -9.32 -3.49 -1.75
CA GLY A 143 -9.15 -4.93 -2.00
C GLY A 143 -10.46 -5.72 -2.04
N ILE A 144 -11.54 -5.21 -1.44
CA ILE A 144 -12.85 -5.85 -1.43
C ILE A 144 -13.73 -5.22 -2.51
N LYS A 145 -14.02 -5.96 -3.59
CA LYS A 145 -14.80 -5.48 -4.75
C LYS A 145 -16.12 -4.78 -4.39
N ASN A 146 -16.88 -5.33 -3.44
CA ASN A 146 -18.17 -4.75 -3.05
C ASN A 146 -17.98 -3.44 -2.27
N THR A 147 -17.06 -3.42 -1.30
CA THR A 147 -16.72 -2.24 -0.51
C THR A 147 -16.17 -1.13 -1.41
N SER A 148 -15.26 -1.45 -2.33
CA SER A 148 -14.67 -0.48 -3.25
C SER A 148 -15.72 0.12 -4.19
N LYS A 149 -16.62 -0.67 -4.76
CA LYS A 149 -17.75 -0.16 -5.55
C LYS A 149 -18.65 0.78 -4.75
N ALA A 150 -18.99 0.43 -3.51
CA ALA A 150 -19.82 1.28 -2.65
C ALA A 150 -19.14 2.63 -2.34
N ILE A 151 -17.83 2.61 -2.08
CA ILE A 151 -17.03 3.82 -1.88
C ILE A 151 -17.01 4.69 -3.15
N MET A 152 -16.77 4.08 -4.31
CA MET A 152 -16.73 4.78 -5.59
C MET A 152 -18.09 5.39 -5.97
N MET A 153 -19.18 4.66 -5.76
CA MET A 153 -20.54 5.15 -5.97
C MET A 153 -20.84 6.35 -5.06
N LYS A 154 -20.50 6.26 -3.77
CA LYS A 154 -20.67 7.37 -2.82
C LYS A 154 -19.82 8.59 -3.18
N ALA A 155 -18.67 8.37 -3.81
CA ALA A 155 -17.80 9.43 -4.31
C ALA A 155 -18.26 10.02 -5.66
N GLY A 156 -19.35 9.53 -6.25
CA GLY A 156 -19.85 9.98 -7.55
C GLY A 156 -19.00 9.51 -8.74
N VAL A 157 -18.14 8.51 -8.53
CA VAL A 157 -17.35 7.91 -9.62
C VAL A 157 -18.25 6.97 -10.42
N PRO A 158 -18.35 7.13 -11.75
CA PRO A 158 -19.14 6.21 -12.58
C PRO A 158 -18.63 4.77 -12.44
N ILE A 159 -19.53 3.85 -12.11
CA ILE A 159 -19.22 2.42 -12.01
C ILE A 159 -20.07 1.61 -12.99
N ILE A 160 -19.57 0.45 -13.37
CA ILE A 160 -20.38 -0.55 -14.09
C ILE A 160 -21.38 -1.15 -13.11
N GLU A 161 -22.66 -0.98 -13.44
CA GLU A 161 -23.78 -1.55 -12.71
C GLU A 161 -23.77 -3.08 -12.80
N GLY A 162 -24.11 -3.71 -11.69
CA GLY A 162 -24.08 -5.16 -11.54
C GLY A 162 -25.10 -5.60 -10.50
N TYR A 163 -25.51 -6.86 -10.57
CA TYR A 163 -26.37 -7.43 -9.53
C TYR A 163 -25.54 -7.83 -8.31
N HIS A 164 -25.95 -7.33 -7.14
CA HIS A 164 -25.19 -7.41 -5.89
C HIS A 164 -26.04 -7.84 -4.70
N GLU A 165 -27.27 -8.32 -4.94
CA GLU A 165 -28.13 -8.80 -3.86
C GLU A 165 -27.76 -10.22 -3.41
N LYS A 166 -28.31 -10.64 -2.26
CA LYS A 166 -27.92 -11.89 -1.60
C LYS A 166 -28.35 -13.15 -2.35
N ASP A 167 -29.40 -13.07 -3.17
CA ASP A 167 -29.92 -14.22 -3.89
C ASP A 167 -29.05 -14.50 -5.13
N GLN A 168 -28.22 -15.53 -5.04
CA GLN A 168 -27.29 -15.97 -6.08
C GLN A 168 -27.80 -17.21 -6.83
N THR A 169 -29.11 -17.48 -6.80
CA THR A 169 -29.72 -18.58 -7.58
C THR A 169 -29.58 -18.33 -9.08
N SER A 170 -29.46 -19.42 -9.85
CA SER A 170 -29.31 -19.36 -11.30
C SER A 170 -30.46 -18.61 -11.97
N GLU A 171 -31.68 -18.80 -11.47
CA GLU A 171 -32.90 -18.15 -11.97
C GLU A 171 -32.83 -16.63 -11.80
N THR A 172 -32.49 -16.14 -10.60
CA THR A 172 -32.38 -14.72 -10.30
C THR A 172 -31.24 -14.07 -11.07
N LEU A 173 -30.09 -14.73 -11.15
CA LEU A 173 -28.95 -14.24 -11.93
C LEU A 173 -29.26 -14.15 -13.44
N LEU A 174 -30.04 -15.09 -14.00
CA LEU A 174 -30.48 -15.04 -15.40
C LEU A 174 -31.46 -13.88 -15.66
N ILE A 175 -32.38 -13.63 -14.73
CA ILE A 175 -33.33 -12.52 -14.82
C ILE A 175 -32.57 -11.19 -14.82
N GLU A 176 -31.61 -11.03 -13.90
CA GLU A 176 -30.82 -9.80 -13.77
C GLU A 176 -29.83 -9.61 -14.92
N ALA A 177 -29.24 -10.70 -15.43
CA ALA A 177 -28.41 -10.65 -16.62
C ALA A 177 -29.19 -10.20 -17.87
N ARG A 178 -30.48 -10.57 -18.00
CA ARG A 178 -31.32 -10.10 -19.11
C ARG A 178 -31.67 -8.61 -19.01
N LYS A 179 -31.76 -8.06 -17.80
CA LYS A 179 -32.00 -6.62 -17.57
C LYS A 179 -30.75 -5.78 -17.85
N ASN A 180 -29.57 -6.32 -17.55
CA ASN A 180 -28.29 -5.62 -17.69
C ASN A 180 -27.40 -6.31 -18.73
N THR A 181 -27.37 -5.77 -19.96
CA THR A 181 -26.66 -6.36 -21.11
C THR A 181 -25.17 -6.61 -20.85
N GLN A 182 -24.52 -5.79 -20.00
CA GLN A 182 -23.13 -5.97 -19.60
C GLN A 182 -22.90 -7.20 -18.68
N ILE A 183 -23.85 -7.55 -17.81
CA ILE A 183 -23.78 -8.76 -16.98
C ILE A 183 -23.85 -10.00 -17.87
N TYR A 184 -24.76 -9.97 -18.86
CA TYR A 184 -24.94 -11.07 -19.83
C TYR A 184 -23.65 -11.37 -20.61
N LEU A 185 -22.93 -10.33 -21.05
CA LEU A 185 -21.69 -10.49 -21.82
C LEU A 185 -20.57 -11.14 -20.99
N ILE A 186 -20.42 -10.74 -19.72
CA ILE A 186 -19.38 -11.30 -18.83
C ILE A 186 -19.68 -12.76 -18.47
N LEU A 187 -20.93 -13.08 -18.13
CA LEU A 187 -21.36 -14.46 -17.87
C LEU A 187 -21.19 -15.35 -19.10
N PHE A 188 -21.58 -14.85 -20.28
CA PHE A 188 -21.41 -15.59 -21.53
C PHE A 188 -19.93 -15.85 -21.85
N LEU A 189 -19.05 -14.85 -21.69
CA LEU A 189 -17.60 -15.04 -21.85
C LEU A 189 -17.04 -16.06 -20.86
N MET A 190 -17.44 -16.02 -19.59
CA MET A 190 -16.99 -16.99 -18.59
C MET A 190 -17.45 -18.42 -18.92
N LEU A 191 -18.71 -18.60 -19.34
CA LEU A 191 -19.22 -19.89 -19.79
C LEU A 191 -18.48 -20.41 -21.03
N MET A 192 -18.19 -19.55 -22.00
CA MET A 192 -17.40 -19.93 -23.17
C MET A 192 -15.98 -20.37 -22.80
N ILE A 193 -15.32 -19.67 -21.86
CA ILE A 193 -13.99 -20.06 -21.37
C ILE A 193 -14.04 -21.43 -20.67
N MET A 194 -15.07 -21.68 -19.86
CA MET A 194 -15.26 -22.97 -19.19
C MET A 194 -15.63 -24.13 -20.12
N LEU A 195 -16.17 -23.85 -21.31
CA LEU A 195 -16.49 -24.86 -22.32
C LEU A 195 -15.29 -25.21 -23.23
N ILE A 196 -14.23 -24.39 -23.20
CA ILE A 196 -13.01 -24.55 -24.03
C ILE A 196 -11.85 -25.16 -23.22
N LEU A 197 -11.97 -25.22 -21.89
CA LEU A 197 -11.06 -25.91 -20.97
C LEU A 197 -11.63 -27.27 -20.55
#